data_AF-A0A534ZHJ8-F1
#
_entry.id   AF-A0A534ZHJ8-F1
#
_cell.length_a   1.000
_cell.length_b   1.000
_cell.length_c   1.000
_cell.angle_alpha   90.00
_cell.angle_beta   90.00
_cell.angle_gamma   90.00
#
_symmetry.space_group_name_H-M   'P 1'
#
loop_
_entity.id
_entity.type
_entity.pdbx_description
1 polymer ?
#
loop_
_entity_poly.entity_id
_entity_poly.type
_entity_poly.pdbx_seq_one_letter_code
_entity_poly.pdbx_strand_id
1 'polypeptide(L)'
;GLAILRQNLDALGLKDRANVIRGDVVRWLETAPDAVKSAGFVFLDPPYDDVVLDRALKVLDREVDGGATVLAEHSRRQELPTLTRLKVDRQRRYGDTMVTVLKP
;
A
#
# COMPACT_ATOMS: atom_id res chain seq x y z
N GLY A 1 -0.27 19.20 -1.29
CA GLY A 1 -0.58 17.77 -1.47
C GLY A 1 -1.67 17.56 -2.50
N LEU A 2 -2.94 17.51 -2.07
CA LEU A 2 -4.06 17.08 -2.92
C LEU A 2 -4.29 17.93 -4.19
N ALA A 3 -4.10 19.25 -4.12
CA ALA A 3 -4.24 20.12 -5.28
C ALA A 3 -3.21 19.78 -6.37
N ILE A 4 -1.95 19.57 -5.98
CA ILE A 4 -0.85 19.17 -6.89
C ILE A 4 -1.15 17.78 -7.49
N LEU A 5 -1.61 16.83 -6.67
CA LEU A 5 -1.93 15.48 -7.15
C LEU A 5 -3.06 15.52 -8.20
N ARG A 6 -4.10 16.32 -7.97
CA ARG A 6 -5.19 16.53 -8.93
C ARG A 6 -4.72 17.26 -10.20
N GLN A 7 -3.82 18.23 -10.08
CA GLN A 7 -3.20 18.90 -11.23
C GLN A 7 -2.36 17.93 -12.07
N ASN A 8 -1.59 17.04 -11.44
CA ASN A 8 -0.83 16.02 -12.15
C ASN A 8 -1.75 15.05 -12.90
N LEU A 9 -2.84 14.60 -12.28
CA LEU A 9 -3.83 13.76 -12.95
C LEU A 9 -4.51 14.47 -14.13
N ASP A 10 -4.71 15.78 -14.04
CA ASP A 10 -5.23 16.60 -15.13
C ASP A 10 -4.25 16.65 -16.31
N ALA A 11 -3.00 17.03 -16.02
CA ALA A 11 -1.95 17.18 -17.02
C ALA A 11 -1.66 15.86 -17.76
N LEU A 12 -1.87 14.72 -17.08
CA LEU A 12 -1.70 13.38 -17.65
C LEU A 12 -2.98 12.83 -18.32
N GLY A 13 -4.11 13.54 -18.25
CA GLY A 13 -5.39 13.07 -18.81
C GLY A 13 -5.97 11.83 -18.09
N LEU A 14 -5.63 11.64 -16.82
CA LEU A 14 -5.99 10.44 -16.04
C LEU A 14 -7.14 10.66 -15.06
N LYS A 15 -7.79 11.83 -15.07
CA LYS A 15 -8.87 12.18 -14.13
C LYS A 15 -9.98 11.14 -14.06
N ASP A 16 -10.44 10.65 -15.19
CA ASP A 16 -11.56 9.67 -15.25
C ASP A 16 -11.15 8.25 -14.88
N ARG A 17 -9.84 8.02 -14.70
CA ARG A 17 -9.26 6.72 -14.34
C ARG A 17 -8.65 6.70 -12.93
N ALA A 18 -8.79 7.77 -12.17
CA ALA A 18 -8.19 7.92 -10.85
C ALA A 18 -9.22 8.44 -9.83
N ASN A 19 -9.25 7.81 -8.66
CA ASN A 19 -10.00 8.30 -7.52
C ASN A 19 -9.04 8.80 -6.43
N VAL A 20 -9.18 10.06 -6.02
CA VAL A 20 -8.32 10.67 -4.99
C VAL A 20 -9.10 10.83 -3.70
N ILE A 21 -8.69 10.07 -2.69
CA ILE A 21 -9.37 9.99 -1.41
C ILE A 21 -8.53 10.72 -0.36
N ARG A 22 -9.16 11.67 0.35
CA ARG A 22 -8.55 12.35 1.49
C ARG A 22 -9.05 11.69 2.77
N GLY A 23 -8.17 11.02 3.50
CA GLY A 23 -8.52 10.38 4.77
C GLY A 23 -7.35 9.67 5.42
N ASP A 24 -7.61 9.04 6.55
CA ASP A 24 -6.69 8.11 7.20
C ASP A 24 -6.64 6.79 6.41
N VAL A 25 -5.42 6.32 6.10
CA VAL A 25 -5.23 5.16 5.22
C VAL A 25 -5.76 3.87 5.83
N VAL A 26 -5.54 3.64 7.12
CA VAL A 26 -5.95 2.40 7.80
C VAL A 26 -7.47 2.35 7.85
N ARG A 27 -8.11 3.45 8.28
CA ARG A 27 -9.57 3.55 8.30
C ARG A 27 -10.18 3.38 6.92
N TRP A 28 -9.56 3.92 5.87
CA TRP A 28 -10.06 3.76 4.52
C TRP A 28 -9.97 2.30 4.05
N LEU A 29 -8.83 1.63 4.28
CA LEU A 29 -8.67 0.21 3.95
C LEU A 29 -9.72 -0.67 4.65
N GLU A 30 -10.04 -0.38 5.91
CA GLU A 30 -11.06 -1.11 6.68
C GLU A 30 -12.50 -0.85 6.21
N THR A 31 -12.77 0.33 5.65
CA THR A 31 -14.13 0.74 5.25
C THR A 31 -14.42 0.54 3.75
N ALA A 32 -13.43 0.16 2.96
CA ALA A 32 -13.54 -0.06 1.51
C ALA A 32 -13.02 -1.45 1.06
N PRO A 33 -13.47 -2.56 1.67
CA PRO A 33 -12.93 -3.89 1.39
C PRO A 33 -13.07 -4.31 -0.08
N ASP A 34 -14.14 -3.91 -0.78
CA ASP A 34 -14.33 -4.27 -2.20
C ASP A 34 -13.31 -3.59 -3.12
N ALA A 35 -12.90 -2.37 -2.79
CA ALA A 35 -11.83 -1.67 -3.51
C ALA A 35 -10.47 -2.35 -3.26
N VAL A 36 -10.25 -2.88 -2.06
CA VAL A 36 -9.02 -3.60 -1.69
C VAL A 36 -8.96 -4.97 -2.36
N LYS A 37 -10.06 -5.73 -2.37
CA LYS A 37 -10.16 -7.05 -3.03
C LYS A 37 -9.84 -6.98 -4.51
N SER A 38 -10.43 -5.98 -5.19
CA SER A 38 -10.26 -5.79 -6.63
C SER A 38 -8.88 -5.23 -7.04
N ALA A 39 -8.02 -4.87 -6.07
CA ALA A 39 -6.71 -4.33 -6.36
C ALA A 39 -5.72 -5.44 -6.80
N GLY A 40 -5.30 -5.42 -8.06
CA GLY A 40 -4.22 -6.28 -8.55
C GLY A 40 -2.83 -5.88 -8.02
N PHE A 41 -2.63 -4.59 -7.75
CA PHE A 41 -1.39 -4.05 -7.19
C PHE A 41 -1.71 -3.05 -6.07
N VAL A 42 -0.98 -3.15 -4.96
CA VAL A 42 -1.07 -2.21 -3.84
C VAL A 42 0.33 -1.69 -3.53
N PHE A 43 0.49 -0.37 -3.47
CA PHE A 43 1.75 0.27 -3.12
C PHE A 43 1.59 0.99 -1.78
N LEU A 44 2.47 0.67 -0.83
CA LEU A 44 2.57 1.30 0.48
C LEU A 44 3.92 1.99 0.58
N ASP A 45 3.88 3.32 0.60
CA ASP A 45 5.03 4.19 0.89
C ASP A 45 4.63 5.18 1.99
N PRO A 46 4.43 4.70 3.23
CA PRO A 46 4.07 5.58 4.34
C PRO A 46 5.28 6.45 4.73
N PRO A 47 5.07 7.73 5.08
CA PRO A 47 6.11 8.53 5.72
C PRO A 47 6.54 7.84 7.02
N TYR A 48 7.84 7.89 7.35
CA TYR A 48 8.48 7.20 8.49
C TYR A 48 7.55 7.00 9.71
N ASP A 49 6.84 5.88 9.78
CA ASP A 49 6.04 5.48 10.94
C ASP A 49 5.60 4.00 10.81
N ASP A 50 6.31 3.13 11.53
CA ASP A 50 6.17 1.68 11.43
C ASP A 50 4.73 1.21 11.74
N VAL A 51 4.04 1.92 12.64
CA VAL A 51 2.68 1.56 13.10
C VAL A 51 1.64 1.64 11.98
N VAL A 52 1.75 2.61 11.07
CA VAL A 52 0.81 2.76 9.95
C VAL A 52 1.01 1.63 8.95
N LEU A 53 2.28 1.32 8.63
CA LEU A 53 2.60 0.22 7.74
C LEU A 53 2.09 -1.11 8.29
N ASP A 54 2.35 -1.38 9.57
CA ASP A 54 1.94 -2.62 10.24
C ASP A 54 0.43 -2.83 10.18
N ARG A 55 -0.33 -1.77 10.47
CA ARG A 55 -1.80 -1.83 10.43
C ARG A 55 -2.31 -2.00 9.01
N ALA A 56 -1.75 -1.27 8.04
CA ALA A 56 -2.12 -1.42 6.63
C ALA A 56 -1.87 -2.85 6.13
N LEU A 57 -0.68 -3.41 6.40
CA LEU A 57 -0.33 -4.78 6.02
C LEU A 57 -1.25 -5.81 6.66
N LYS A 58 -1.65 -5.64 7.94
CA LYS A 58 -2.61 -6.53 8.61
C LYS A 58 -4.01 -6.47 8.01
N VAL A 59 -4.45 -5.31 7.50
CA VAL A 59 -5.73 -5.21 6.79
C VAL A 59 -5.61 -5.89 5.42
N LEU A 60 -4.57 -5.57 4.66
CA LEU A 60 -4.34 -6.17 3.34
C LEU A 60 -4.21 -7.69 3.41
N ASP A 61 -3.55 -8.24 4.43
CA ASP A 61 -3.42 -9.68 4.66
C ASP A 61 -4.77 -10.41 4.68
N ARG A 62 -5.83 -9.73 5.14
CA ARG A 62 -7.19 -10.28 5.20
C ARG A 62 -8.01 -9.97 3.96
N GLU A 63 -7.83 -8.79 3.37
CA GLU A 63 -8.77 -8.28 2.37
C GLU A 63 -8.33 -8.50 0.93
N VAL A 64 -7.04 -8.63 0.60
CA VAL A 64 -6.63 -8.77 -0.81
C VAL A 64 -6.97 -10.15 -1.38
N ASP A 65 -7.25 -10.20 -2.69
CA ASP A 65 -7.49 -11.44 -3.42
C ASP A 65 -6.19 -12.17 -3.78
N GLY A 66 -6.28 -13.46 -4.11
CA GLY A 66 -5.12 -14.35 -4.35
C GLY A 66 -4.19 -13.93 -5.50
N GLY A 67 -4.62 -13.04 -6.40
CA GLY A 67 -3.81 -12.51 -7.49
C GLY A 67 -3.08 -11.20 -7.16
N ALA A 68 -3.30 -10.62 -5.98
CA ALA A 68 -2.77 -9.32 -5.64
C ALA A 68 -1.25 -9.35 -5.39
N THR A 69 -0.57 -8.26 -5.75
CA THR A 69 0.83 -8.01 -5.37
C THR A 69 0.90 -6.75 -4.51
N VAL A 70 1.43 -6.89 -3.30
CA VAL A 70 1.62 -5.77 -2.36
C VAL A 70 3.09 -5.37 -2.35
N LEU A 71 3.40 -4.11 -2.61
CA LEU A 71 4.72 -3.53 -2.40
C LEU A 71 4.69 -2.64 -1.16
N ALA A 72 5.62 -2.87 -0.25
CA ALA A 72 5.83 -2.05 0.94
C ALA A 72 7.24 -1.48 0.96
N GLU A 73 7.35 -0.16 0.95
CA GLU A 73 8.58 0.55 1.28
C GLU A 73 8.64 0.79 2.79
N HIS A 74 9.79 0.50 3.40
CA HIS A 74 10.00 0.66 4.83
C HIS A 74 11.47 0.88 5.18
N SER A 75 11.73 1.33 6.40
CA SER A 75 13.10 1.40 6.92
C SER A 75 13.70 0.00 6.98
N ARG A 76 14.98 -0.13 6.62
CA ARG A 76 15.73 -1.40 6.78
C ARG A 76 15.83 -1.89 8.23
N ARG A 77 15.49 -1.04 9.20
CA ARG A 77 15.48 -1.35 10.64
C ARG A 77 14.10 -1.81 11.13
N GLN A 78 13.06 -1.60 10.33
CA GLN A 78 11.71 -2.03 10.63
C GLN A 78 11.54 -3.50 10.24
N GLU A 79 11.04 -4.30 11.18
CA GLU A 79 10.57 -5.65 10.93
C GLU A 79 9.11 -5.61 10.49
N LEU A 80 8.75 -6.44 9.51
CA LEU A 80 7.36 -6.55 9.08
C LEU A 80 6.53 -7.32 10.12
N PRO A 81 5.24 -7.00 10.29
CA PRO A 81 4.39 -7.73 11.22
C PRO A 81 4.23 -9.19 10.77
N THR A 82 3.86 -10.07 11.70
CA THR A 82 3.46 -11.42 11.35
C THR A 82 2.19 -11.40 10.50
N LEU A 83 2.26 -11.98 9.30
CA LEU A 83 1.15 -12.09 8.34
C LEU A 83 0.78 -13.55 8.09
N THR A 84 -0.51 -13.82 7.94
CA THR A 84 -1.02 -15.19 7.81
C THR A 84 -1.08 -15.63 6.36
N ARG A 85 -1.62 -14.77 5.47
CA ARG A 85 -1.83 -15.05 4.06
C ARG A 85 -0.67 -14.50 3.23
N LEU A 86 -0.43 -13.19 3.29
CA LEU A 86 0.69 -12.54 2.63
C LEU A 86 2.03 -13.09 3.11
N LYS A 87 2.85 -13.52 2.16
CA LYS A 87 4.23 -13.96 2.34
C LYS A 87 5.17 -13.06 1.55
N VAL A 88 6.37 -12.89 2.08
CA VAL A 88 7.46 -12.18 1.38
C VAL A 88 7.87 -13.01 0.17
N ASP A 89 7.66 -12.46 -1.02
CA ASP A 89 8.11 -13.03 -2.29
C ASP A 89 9.57 -12.64 -2.56
N ARG A 90 9.89 -11.35 -2.36
CA ARG A 90 11.25 -10.82 -2.53
C ARG A 90 11.43 -9.50 -1.79
N GLN A 91 12.69 -9.18 -1.50
CA GLN A 91 13.08 -7.91 -0.90
C GLN A 91 14.26 -7.30 -1.65
N ARG A 92 14.32 -5.97 -1.72
CA ARG A 92 15.45 -5.21 -2.28
C ARG A 92 15.78 -4.02 -1.41
N ARG A 93 17.08 -3.83 -1.17
CA ARG A 93 17.60 -2.74 -0.36
C ARG A 93 18.12 -1.60 -1.24
N TYR A 94 17.75 -0.38 -0.88
CA TYR A 94 18.19 0.87 -1.49
C TYR A 94 18.64 1.83 -0.38
N GLY A 95 19.93 1.81 -0.04
CA GLY A 95 20.45 2.62 1.08
C GLY A 95 19.86 2.19 2.42
N ASP A 96 19.05 3.06 3.01
CA ASP A 96 18.30 2.82 4.26
C ASP A 96 16.85 2.36 4.04
N THR A 97 16.39 2.33 2.79
CA THR A 97 15.06 1.85 2.42
C THR A 97 15.11 0.37 2.03
N MET A 98 14.12 -0.39 2.49
CA MET A 98 13.80 -1.74 2.04
C MET A 98 12.50 -1.70 1.26
N VAL A 99 12.50 -2.31 0.08
CA VAL A 99 11.29 -2.55 -0.72
C VAL A 99 10.97 -4.04 -0.61
N THR A 100 9.85 -4.36 0.01
CA THR A 100 9.37 -5.73 0.16
C THR A 100 8.16 -5.98 -0.72
N VAL A 101 8.21 -7.05 -1.53
CA VAL A 101 7.09 -7.53 -2.32
C VAL A 101 6.45 -8.70 -1.56
N LEU A 102 5.15 -8.59 -1.32
CA LEU A 102 4.33 -9.63 -0.68
C LEU A 102 3.25 -10.14 -1.64
N LYS A 103 2.95 -11.43 -1.50
CA LYS A 103 1.89 -12.13 -2.24
C LYS A 103 1.11 -13.06 -1.29
N PRO A 104 -0.21 -13.25 -1.50
CA PRO A 104 -1.01 -14.16 -0.68
C PRO A 104 -0.56 -15.63 -0.73
#